data_AF-A0A920UVP7-F1
#
_entry.id   AF-A0A920UVP7-F1
#
_cell.length_a   1.000
_cell.length_b   1.000
_cell.length_c   1.000
_cell.angle_alpha   90.00
_cell.angle_beta   90.00
_cell.angle_gamma   90.00
#
_symmetry.space_group_name_H-M   'P 1'
#
loop_
_entity.id
_entity.type
_entity.pdbx_description
1 polymer ?
#
loop_
_entity_poly.entity_id
_entity_poly.type
_entity_poly.pdbx_seq_one_letter_code
_entity_poly.pdbx_strand_id
1 'polypeptide(L)'
;MINHVVETNLLPHRSWTIPAGDPNYEVNNTFDVEEDIYLLSMGPHMHYRGKAMRYELEYPDGETEVLLWVPDYDFNWQFLYEYETPKLIPAGSTLHMSWWFDNSEGNRFNPDPTQDVVYGPATTDEMANARIYYAPTTPRGIVVGEPIPEDVIQTAREEDDRRREFSQLFDPTADDFSWLEEDSR
;
A
#
# COMPACT_ATOMS: atom_id res chain seq x y z
N MET A 1 25.39 -17.35 -2.72
CA MET A 1 25.51 -15.90 -2.92
C MET A 1 24.13 -15.40 -3.31
N ILE A 2 23.60 -14.44 -2.56
CA ILE A 2 22.30 -13.80 -2.74
C ILE A 2 22.61 -12.38 -3.22
N ASN A 3 22.27 -12.09 -4.46
CA ASN A 3 22.58 -10.80 -5.07
C ASN A 3 21.52 -9.76 -4.76
N HIS A 4 20.25 -10.16 -4.70
CA HIS A 4 19.12 -9.26 -4.49
C HIS A 4 18.31 -9.74 -3.29
N VAL A 5 17.92 -8.78 -2.44
CA VAL A 5 16.95 -8.98 -1.37
C VAL A 5 15.62 -8.43 -1.88
N VAL A 6 14.56 -9.23 -1.79
CA VAL A 6 13.21 -8.76 -2.14
C VAL A 6 12.66 -7.97 -0.97
N GLU A 7 12.29 -6.73 -1.25
CA GLU A 7 11.63 -5.83 -0.32
C GLU A 7 10.12 -5.82 -0.59
N THR A 8 9.37 -5.44 0.43
CA THR A 8 7.91 -5.33 0.36
C THR A 8 7.49 -4.00 0.94
N ASN A 9 6.88 -3.16 0.12
CA ASN A 9 6.22 -1.95 0.60
C ASN A 9 4.71 -2.16 0.62
N LEU A 10 4.14 -1.94 1.81
CA LEU A 10 2.72 -1.70 1.98
C LEU A 10 2.52 -0.19 1.93
N LEU A 11 1.76 0.27 0.95
CA LEU A 11 1.49 1.67 0.69
C LEU A 11 0.02 1.96 1.02
N PRO A 12 -0.34 2.17 2.30
CA PRO A 12 -1.70 2.50 2.69
C PRO A 12 -2.00 3.97 2.42
N HIS A 13 -3.21 4.26 1.96
CA HIS A 13 -3.76 5.61 2.00
C HIS A 13 -4.92 5.63 2.98
N ARG A 14 -4.87 6.50 4.00
CA ARG A 14 -5.75 6.41 5.19
C ARG A 14 -6.71 7.58 5.39
N SER A 15 -6.51 8.70 4.69
CA SER A 15 -7.21 9.96 4.95
C SER A 15 -8.28 10.26 3.89
N TRP A 16 -9.41 9.57 3.98
CA TRP A 16 -10.56 9.74 3.08
C TRP A 16 -11.83 9.17 3.72
N THR A 17 -12.98 9.56 3.17
CA THR A 17 -14.31 9.07 3.57
C THR A 17 -15.11 8.78 2.31
N ILE A 18 -15.58 7.55 2.15
CA ILE A 18 -16.51 7.16 1.10
C ILE A 18 -17.91 7.57 1.57
N PRO A 19 -18.62 8.47 0.86
CA PRO A 19 -19.97 8.87 1.24
C PRO A 19 -20.96 7.70 1.19
N ALA A 20 -21.98 7.75 2.05
CA ALA A 20 -23.12 6.85 2.00
C ALA A 20 -23.73 6.81 0.59
N GLY A 21 -23.95 5.60 0.07
CA GLY A 21 -24.63 5.37 -1.21
C GLY A 21 -23.80 5.66 -2.47
N ASP A 22 -22.54 6.11 -2.37
CA ASP A 22 -21.71 6.42 -3.55
C ASP A 22 -21.34 5.14 -4.32
N PRO A 23 -21.76 4.98 -5.60
CA PRO A 23 -21.51 3.76 -6.37
C PRO A 23 -20.10 3.68 -6.98
N ASN A 24 -19.31 4.76 -6.92
CA ASN A 24 -18.04 4.84 -7.63
C ASN A 24 -17.08 5.90 -7.05
N TYR A 25 -16.80 5.80 -5.75
CA TYR A 25 -15.87 6.71 -5.09
C TYR A 25 -14.42 6.36 -5.43
N GLU A 26 -13.62 7.34 -5.83
CA GLU A 26 -12.20 7.16 -6.16
C GLU A 26 -11.30 7.66 -5.02
N VAL A 27 -10.28 6.87 -4.70
CA VAL A 27 -9.17 7.23 -3.83
C VAL A 27 -7.88 7.12 -4.62
N ASN A 28 -6.96 8.06 -4.45
CA ASN A 28 -5.67 8.10 -5.15
C ASN A 28 -4.52 8.36 -4.18
N ASN A 29 -3.36 7.77 -4.47
CA ASN A 29 -2.12 7.97 -3.73
C ASN A 29 -0.91 7.84 -4.65
N THR A 30 0.23 8.40 -4.25
CA THR A 30 1.48 8.29 -4.99
C THR A 30 2.60 7.71 -4.13
N PHE A 31 3.61 7.15 -4.78
CA PHE A 31 4.84 6.68 -4.14
C PHE A 31 6.03 6.97 -5.07
N ASP A 32 7.01 7.70 -4.56
CA ASP A 32 8.21 8.06 -5.31
C ASP A 32 9.28 6.96 -5.22
N VAL A 33 9.88 6.63 -6.36
CA VAL A 33 10.93 5.62 -6.46
C VAL A 33 12.29 6.32 -6.40
N GLU A 34 12.99 6.19 -5.28
CA GLU A 34 14.24 6.94 -5.01
C GLU A 34 15.49 6.30 -5.61
N GLU A 35 15.46 5.00 -5.91
CA GLU A 35 16.56 4.26 -6.53
C GLU A 35 16.08 3.32 -7.64
N ASP A 36 16.98 2.89 -8.51
CA ASP A 36 16.65 1.93 -9.57
C ASP A 36 16.26 0.58 -8.97
N ILE A 37 15.05 0.09 -9.29
CA ILE A 37 14.50 -1.16 -8.77
C ILE A 37 14.06 -2.11 -9.88
N TYR A 38 14.07 -3.40 -9.58
CA TYR A 38 13.32 -4.42 -10.33
C TYR A 38 11.98 -4.68 -9.63
N LEU A 39 10.88 -4.24 -10.24
CA LEU A 39 9.54 -4.57 -9.79
C LEU A 39 9.21 -6.03 -10.15
N LEU A 40 8.80 -6.81 -9.15
CA LEU A 40 8.53 -8.24 -9.26
C LEU A 40 7.03 -8.52 -9.29
N SER A 41 6.28 -7.94 -8.35
CA SER A 41 4.83 -8.17 -8.27
C SER A 41 4.09 -7.02 -7.61
N MET A 42 2.78 -6.97 -7.86
CA MET A 42 1.86 -6.01 -7.27
C MET A 42 0.68 -6.73 -6.64
N GLY A 43 0.21 -6.23 -5.51
CA GLY A 43 -0.89 -6.82 -4.74
C GLY A 43 -1.95 -5.79 -4.38
N PRO A 44 -2.99 -5.62 -5.20
CA PRO A 44 -4.18 -4.86 -4.84
C PRO A 44 -4.80 -5.34 -3.52
N HIS A 45 -5.35 -4.42 -2.72
CA HIS A 45 -6.08 -4.77 -1.52
C HIS A 45 -7.11 -3.72 -1.13
N MET A 46 -8.38 -4.15 -1.11
CA MET A 46 -9.56 -3.43 -0.62
C MET A 46 -10.48 -4.40 0.12
N HIS A 47 -11.46 -3.88 0.88
CA HIS A 47 -12.51 -4.68 1.52
C HIS A 47 -13.75 -4.82 0.61
N TYR A 48 -14.95 -4.94 1.19
CA TYR A 48 -16.16 -5.36 0.50
C TYR A 48 -16.67 -4.38 -0.58
N ARG A 49 -16.26 -3.11 -0.50
CA ARG A 49 -16.67 -2.07 -1.44
C ARG A 49 -15.67 -1.90 -2.57
N GLY A 50 -14.46 -2.47 -2.46
CA GLY A 50 -13.48 -2.42 -3.54
C GLY A 50 -14.04 -2.99 -4.84
N LYS A 51 -13.98 -2.21 -5.92
CA LYS A 51 -14.48 -2.61 -7.25
C LYS A 51 -13.42 -2.57 -8.34
N ALA A 52 -12.40 -1.72 -8.21
CA ALA A 52 -11.31 -1.66 -9.17
C ALA A 52 -10.04 -1.09 -8.54
N MET A 53 -8.89 -1.45 -9.10
CA MET A 53 -7.62 -0.83 -8.74
C MET A 53 -6.69 -0.71 -9.95
N ARG A 54 -5.96 0.40 -10.01
CA ARG A 54 -4.95 0.68 -11.04
C ARG A 54 -3.61 1.06 -10.42
N TYR A 55 -2.55 0.56 -11.03
CA TYR A 55 -1.18 1.01 -10.84
C TYR A 55 -0.69 1.64 -12.15
N GLU A 56 -0.24 2.88 -12.09
CA GLU A 56 0.37 3.61 -13.21
C GLU A 56 1.74 4.09 -12.79
N LEU A 57 2.70 4.08 -13.71
CA LEU A 57 4.04 4.58 -13.49
C LEU A 57 4.23 5.82 -14.34
N GLU A 58 4.67 6.90 -13.73
CA GLU A 58 5.20 8.07 -14.41
C GLU A 58 6.73 8.03 -14.35
N TYR A 59 7.35 8.02 -15.52
CA TYR A 59 8.81 8.00 -15.69
C TYR A 59 9.41 9.40 -15.46
N PRO A 60 10.73 9.51 -15.21
CA PRO A 60 11.39 10.80 -14.99
C PRO A 60 11.29 11.79 -16.16
N ASP A 61 10.99 11.31 -17.37
CA ASP A 61 10.76 12.13 -18.56
C ASP A 61 9.28 12.53 -18.76
N GLY A 62 8.39 12.09 -17.87
CA GLY A 62 6.96 12.34 -17.88
C GLY A 62 6.14 11.35 -18.71
N GLU A 63 6.76 10.32 -19.31
CA GLU A 63 6.00 9.23 -19.95
C GLU A 63 5.22 8.45 -18.89
N THR A 64 4.00 8.01 -19.21
CA THR A 64 3.17 7.21 -18.30
C THR A 64 2.83 5.84 -18.87
N GLU A 65 2.86 4.82 -18.01
CA GLU A 65 2.54 3.43 -18.35
C GLU A 65 1.62 2.80 -17.30
N VAL A 66 0.59 2.07 -17.75
CA VAL A 66 -0.23 1.25 -16.85
C VAL A 66 0.52 -0.04 -16.52
N LEU A 67 0.88 -0.24 -15.25
CA LEU A 67 1.57 -1.44 -14.78
C LEU A 67 0.59 -2.59 -14.47
N LEU A 68 -0.56 -2.26 -13.88
CA LEU A 68 -1.60 -3.23 -13.56
C LEU A 68 -2.96 -2.54 -13.56
N TRP A 69 -3.94 -3.19 -14.17
CA TRP A 69 -5.33 -2.76 -14.16
C TRP A 69 -6.25 -3.92 -13.80
N VAL A 70 -6.99 -3.79 -12.70
CA VAL A 70 -7.97 -4.77 -12.23
C VAL A 70 -9.34 -4.06 -12.21
N PRO A 71 -10.11 -4.07 -13.33
CA PRO A 71 -11.35 -3.32 -13.47
C PRO A 71 -12.55 -3.88 -12.69
N ASP A 72 -12.56 -5.18 -12.46
CA ASP A 72 -13.66 -5.92 -11.80
C ASP A 72 -13.11 -6.64 -10.57
N TYR A 73 -12.46 -5.88 -9.69
CA TYR A 73 -11.89 -6.43 -8.47
C TYR A 73 -12.99 -7.07 -7.61
N ASP A 74 -12.72 -8.26 -7.11
CA ASP A 74 -13.54 -8.95 -6.12
C ASP A 74 -12.74 -9.07 -4.81
N PHE A 75 -13.38 -8.85 -3.67
CA PHE A 75 -12.74 -8.93 -2.36
C PHE A 75 -12.00 -10.27 -2.14
N ASN A 76 -12.43 -11.36 -2.76
CA ASN A 76 -11.77 -12.66 -2.66
C ASN A 76 -10.50 -12.76 -3.51
N TRP A 77 -10.24 -11.81 -4.41
CA TRP A 77 -9.09 -11.76 -5.32
C TRP A 77 -7.94 -10.94 -4.74
N GLN A 78 -7.54 -11.27 -3.51
CA GLN A 78 -6.39 -10.69 -2.81
C GLN A 78 -5.06 -11.25 -3.34
N PHE A 79 -4.90 -11.28 -4.66
CA PHE A 79 -3.79 -11.94 -5.33
C PHE A 79 -2.53 -11.06 -5.37
N LEU A 80 -1.41 -11.72 -5.64
CA LEU A 80 -0.19 -11.10 -6.13
C LEU A 80 -0.09 -11.35 -7.62
N TYR A 81 0.05 -10.28 -8.40
CA TYR A 81 0.27 -10.31 -9.84
C TYR A 81 1.76 -10.20 -10.09
N GLU A 82 2.40 -11.32 -10.39
CA GLU A 82 3.83 -11.43 -10.65
C GLU A 82 4.15 -11.18 -12.13
N TYR A 83 5.20 -10.40 -12.40
CA TYR A 83 5.72 -10.22 -13.74
C TYR A 83 6.50 -11.47 -14.17
N GLU A 84 6.28 -11.94 -15.41
CA GLU A 84 7.10 -13.00 -16.01
C GLU A 84 8.58 -12.62 -16.07
N THR A 85 8.86 -11.35 -16.36
CA THR A 85 10.20 -10.76 -16.32
C THR A 85 10.16 -9.51 -15.45
N PRO A 86 10.98 -9.44 -14.38
CA PRO A 86 11.05 -8.25 -13.53
C PRO A 86 11.23 -6.96 -14.33
N LYS A 87 10.40 -5.95 -14.02
CA LYS A 87 10.43 -4.67 -14.73
C LYS A 87 11.42 -3.73 -14.07
N LEU A 88 12.38 -3.23 -14.84
CA LEU A 88 13.25 -2.15 -14.38
C LEU A 88 12.43 -0.85 -14.27
N ILE A 89 12.44 -0.25 -13.09
CA ILE A 89 11.88 1.08 -12.82
C ILE A 89 13.04 1.98 -12.40
N PRO A 90 13.30 3.07 -13.15
CA PRO A 90 14.39 3.97 -12.82
C PRO A 90 14.05 4.86 -11.62
N ALA A 91 15.08 5.27 -10.90
CA ALA A 91 15.02 6.30 -9.88
C ALA A 91 14.39 7.60 -10.45
N GLY A 92 13.60 8.28 -9.61
CA GLY A 92 12.84 9.47 -9.99
C GLY A 92 11.50 9.19 -10.67
N SER A 93 11.10 7.92 -10.80
CA SER A 93 9.74 7.57 -11.24
C SER A 93 8.74 7.76 -10.11
N THR A 94 7.48 8.05 -10.43
CA THR A 94 6.37 8.13 -9.46
C THR A 94 5.34 7.06 -9.78
N LEU A 95 5.04 6.21 -8.81
CA LEU A 95 3.97 5.22 -8.87
C LEU A 95 2.66 5.86 -8.42
N HIS A 96 1.70 5.94 -9.33
CA HIS A 96 0.33 6.39 -9.08
C HIS A 96 -0.57 5.19 -8.82
N MET A 97 -1.34 5.24 -7.74
CA MET A 97 -2.25 4.17 -7.32
C MET A 97 -3.65 4.74 -7.17
N SER A 98 -4.62 4.14 -7.85
CA SER A 98 -6.03 4.51 -7.74
C SER A 98 -6.88 3.30 -7.34
N TRP A 99 -7.80 3.51 -6.41
CA TRP A 99 -8.78 2.55 -5.95
C TRP A 99 -10.18 3.10 -6.18
N TRP A 100 -11.10 2.25 -6.58
CA TRP A 100 -12.51 2.60 -6.68
C TRP A 100 -13.35 1.74 -5.74
N PHE A 101 -14.37 2.37 -5.16
CA PHE A 101 -15.28 1.75 -4.21
C PHE A 101 -16.75 1.92 -4.63
N ASP A 102 -17.57 0.91 -4.34
CA ASP A 102 -19.02 0.91 -4.48
C ASP A 102 -19.67 0.75 -3.09
N ASN A 103 -20.07 1.88 -2.50
CA ASN A 103 -20.83 1.98 -1.26
C ASN A 103 -22.36 2.11 -1.52
N SER A 104 -22.84 1.77 -2.71
CA SER A 104 -24.26 1.81 -3.03
C SER A 104 -25.01 0.57 -2.55
N GLU A 105 -26.35 0.63 -2.56
CA GLU A 105 -27.24 -0.52 -2.36
C GLU A 105 -27.07 -1.61 -3.45
N GLY A 106 -26.46 -1.27 -4.59
CA GLY A 106 -26.23 -2.22 -5.69
C GLY A 106 -25.12 -3.23 -5.41
N ASN A 107 -24.18 -2.89 -4.52
CA ASN A 107 -23.14 -3.81 -4.09
C ASN A 107 -23.69 -4.80 -3.05
N ARG A 108 -23.94 -6.04 -3.47
CA ARG A 108 -24.46 -7.12 -2.61
C ARG A 108 -23.59 -7.46 -1.39
N PHE A 109 -22.32 -7.04 -1.40
CA PHE A 109 -21.37 -7.28 -0.32
C PHE A 109 -21.31 -6.11 0.67
N ASN A 110 -21.92 -4.97 0.34
CA ASN A 110 -21.99 -3.81 1.21
C ASN A 110 -22.85 -4.13 2.44
N PRO A 111 -22.27 -4.13 3.66
CA PRO A 111 -23.01 -4.47 4.87
C PRO A 111 -24.05 -3.41 5.26
N ASP A 112 -23.78 -2.13 4.95
CA ASP A 112 -24.68 -1.02 5.21
C ASP A 112 -24.35 0.15 4.24
N PRO A 113 -25.18 0.38 3.20
CA PRO A 113 -24.98 1.46 2.23
C PRO A 113 -25.43 2.83 2.73
N THR A 114 -26.04 2.92 3.91
CA THR A 114 -26.57 4.17 4.46
C THR A 114 -25.54 4.95 5.29
N GLN A 115 -24.37 4.36 5.51
CA GLN A 115 -23.31 4.91 6.33
C GLN A 115 -22.15 5.41 5.47
N ASP A 116 -21.54 6.51 5.91
CA ASP A 116 -20.22 6.89 5.46
C ASP A 116 -19.19 5.86 5.93
N VAL A 117 -18.16 5.63 5.11
CA VAL A 117 -17.15 4.59 5.36
C VAL A 117 -15.77 5.22 5.35
N VAL A 118 -14.96 4.86 6.34
CA VAL A 118 -13.59 5.37 6.52
C VAL A 118 -12.57 4.25 6.40
N TYR A 119 -11.30 4.63 6.37
CA TYR A 119 -10.20 3.66 6.48
C TYR A 119 -10.26 2.94 7.84
N GLY A 120 -10.17 1.61 7.84
CA GLY A 120 -10.13 0.83 9.07
C GLY A 120 -9.77 -0.64 8.87
N PRO A 121 -9.40 -1.35 9.95
CA PRO A 121 -8.97 -2.75 9.88
C PRO A 121 -10.13 -3.74 9.78
N ALA A 122 -11.36 -3.34 10.12
CA ALA A 122 -12.51 -4.23 9.99
C ALA A 122 -12.94 -4.33 8.52
N THR A 123 -13.41 -5.49 8.08
CA THR A 123 -13.94 -5.68 6.72
C THR A 123 -15.20 -4.85 6.43
N THR A 124 -15.83 -4.31 7.46
CA THR A 124 -16.95 -3.36 7.37
C THR A 124 -16.50 -1.93 7.12
N ASP A 125 -15.28 -1.59 7.54
CA ASP A 125 -14.55 -0.40 7.10
C ASP A 125 -13.91 -0.69 5.74
N GLU A 126 -13.10 0.24 5.22
CA GLU A 126 -12.36 0.02 3.97
C GLU A 126 -10.85 0.17 4.12
N MET A 127 -10.13 -0.37 3.13
CA MET A 127 -8.69 -0.15 2.97
C MET A 127 -8.38 0.22 1.53
N ALA A 128 -7.54 1.24 1.35
CA ALA A 128 -6.90 1.57 0.08
C ALA A 128 -5.42 1.22 0.21
N ASN A 129 -5.11 -0.07 0.03
CA ASN A 129 -3.75 -0.59 0.19
C ASN A 129 -3.19 -1.09 -1.14
N ALA A 130 -1.95 -0.71 -1.40
CA ALA A 130 -1.14 -1.24 -2.48
C ALA A 130 0.04 -2.00 -1.90
N ARG A 131 0.27 -3.23 -2.37
CA ARG A 131 1.53 -3.94 -2.11
C ARG A 131 2.37 -3.93 -3.38
N ILE A 132 3.67 -3.69 -3.22
CA ILE A 132 4.67 -3.94 -4.27
C ILE A 132 5.78 -4.81 -3.69
N TYR A 133 6.26 -5.75 -4.50
CA TYR A 133 7.45 -6.54 -4.22
C TYR A 133 8.49 -6.15 -5.25
N TYR A 134 9.65 -5.70 -4.79
CA TYR A 134 10.72 -5.23 -5.67
C TYR A 134 12.07 -5.61 -5.10
N ALA A 135 13.11 -5.47 -5.90
CA ALA A 135 14.49 -5.61 -5.46
C ALA A 135 15.33 -4.43 -5.99
N PRO A 136 16.17 -3.80 -5.15
CA PRO A 136 17.15 -2.84 -5.63
C PRO A 136 18.07 -3.46 -6.70
N THR A 137 18.42 -2.66 -7.71
CA THR A 137 19.35 -3.10 -8.77
C THR A 137 20.77 -3.29 -8.26
N THR A 138 21.16 -2.60 -7.18
CA THR A 138 22.46 -2.73 -6.52
C THR A 138 22.60 -4.09 -5.83
N PRO A 139 23.53 -4.96 -6.27
CA PRO A 139 23.72 -6.26 -5.63
C PRO A 139 24.27 -6.12 -4.21
N ARG A 140 23.67 -6.84 -3.26
CA ARG A 140 24.09 -6.84 -1.84
C ARG A 140 25.16 -7.89 -1.52
N GLY A 141 25.38 -8.86 -2.40
CA GLY A 141 26.50 -9.82 -2.29
C GLY A 141 26.46 -10.71 -1.03
N ILE A 142 25.28 -10.98 -0.46
CA ILE A 142 25.14 -11.73 0.80
C ILE A 142 25.52 -13.20 0.57
N VAL A 143 26.45 -13.74 1.36
CA VAL A 143 26.84 -15.15 1.31
C VAL A 143 26.32 -15.86 2.57
N VAL A 144 25.50 -16.90 2.37
CA VAL A 144 24.93 -17.67 3.47
C VAL A 144 26.04 -18.34 4.27
N GLY A 145 26.11 -18.05 5.57
CA GLY A 145 27.13 -18.57 6.49
C GLY A 145 28.32 -17.63 6.71
N GLU A 146 28.40 -16.52 5.99
CA GLU A 146 29.37 -15.44 6.23
C GLU A 146 28.72 -14.30 7.03
N PRO A 147 29.52 -13.40 7.65
CA PRO A 147 28.99 -12.20 8.27
C PRO A 147 28.16 -11.39 7.28
N ILE A 148 27.03 -10.86 7.75
CA ILE A 148 26.16 -9.98 6.95
C ILE A 148 26.95 -8.70 6.63
N PRO A 149 26.89 -8.18 5.38
CA PRO A 149 27.53 -6.91 5.02
C PRO A 149 27.13 -5.75 5.95
N GLU A 150 28.10 -4.87 6.29
CA GLU A 150 27.91 -3.78 7.27
C GLU A 150 26.85 -2.76 6.80
N ASP A 151 26.75 -2.50 5.50
CA ASP A 151 25.73 -1.61 4.92
C ASP A 151 24.31 -2.12 5.16
N VAL A 152 24.08 -3.44 5.04
CA VAL A 152 22.79 -4.07 5.31
C VAL A 152 22.42 -3.92 6.78
N ILE A 153 23.40 -4.10 7.68
CA ILE A 153 23.19 -3.91 9.12
C ILE A 153 22.89 -2.44 9.43
N GLN A 154 23.59 -1.50 8.78
CA GLN A 154 23.37 -0.07 8.96
C GLN A 154 21.98 0.35 8.51
N THR A 155 21.56 0.00 7.29
CA THR A 155 20.19 0.29 6.79
C THR A 155 19.13 -0.30 7.73
N ALA A 156 19.33 -1.54 8.19
CA ALA A 156 18.39 -2.16 9.14
C ALA A 156 18.31 -1.41 10.48
N ARG A 157 19.41 -0.83 10.96
CA ARG A 157 19.43 0.02 12.16
C ARG A 157 18.73 1.35 11.92
N GLU A 158 19.01 2.02 10.79
CA GLU A 158 18.37 3.28 10.42
C GLU A 158 16.84 3.11 10.27
N GLU A 159 16.38 2.01 9.68
CA GLU A 159 14.96 1.66 9.59
C GLU A 159 14.34 1.34 10.95
N ASP A 160 15.05 0.62 11.83
CA ASP A 160 14.58 0.37 13.20
C ASP A 160 14.49 1.67 14.01
N ASP A 161 15.48 2.56 13.88
CA ASP A 161 15.47 3.88 14.51
C ASP A 161 14.32 4.73 13.96
N ARG A 162 14.09 4.76 12.64
CA ARG A 162 12.95 5.45 12.02
C ARG A 162 11.61 4.89 12.51
N ARG A 163 11.48 3.56 12.62
CA ARG A 163 10.29 2.90 13.18
C ARG A 163 10.09 3.25 14.65
N ARG A 164 11.16 3.32 15.43
CA ARG A 164 11.12 3.71 16.84
C ARG A 164 10.77 5.18 17.01
N GLU A 165 11.31 6.08 16.19
CA GLU A 165 10.93 7.49 16.18
C GLU A 165 9.45 7.66 15.82
N PHE A 166 8.99 6.96 14.78
CA PHE A 166 7.56 6.92 14.42
C PHE A 166 6.70 6.29 15.53
N SER A 167 7.22 5.31 16.25
CA SER A 167 6.55 4.70 17.40
C SER A 167 6.65 5.53 18.68
N GLN A 168 7.59 6.47 18.81
CA GLN A 168 7.69 7.42 19.93
C GLN A 168 6.83 8.66 19.69
N LEU A 169 6.39 8.90 18.44
CA LEU A 169 5.28 9.78 18.11
C LEU A 169 3.91 9.22 18.57
N PHE A 170 3.84 7.93 18.88
CA PHE A 170 2.73 7.37 19.64
C PHE A 170 2.97 7.70 21.13
N ASP A 171 2.16 8.59 21.68
CA ASP A 171 2.14 8.88 23.12
C ASP A 171 1.23 7.87 23.82
N PRO A 172 1.75 6.82 24.48
CA PRO A 172 0.92 5.86 25.21
C PRO A 172 0.24 6.48 26.45
N THR A 173 0.52 7.76 26.77
CA THR A 173 -0.15 8.54 27.81
C THR A 173 -1.21 9.49 27.26
N ALA A 174 -1.29 9.66 25.94
CA ALA A 174 -2.42 10.33 25.32
C ALA A 174 -3.65 9.43 25.47
N ASP A 175 -4.69 9.97 26.10
CA ASP A 175 -5.97 9.30 26.25
C ASP A 175 -6.73 9.36 24.91
N ASP A 176 -6.38 8.44 24.01
CA ASP A 176 -7.08 8.10 22.77
C ASP A 176 -8.49 7.52 23.03
N PHE A 177 -9.04 7.63 24.25
CA PHE A 177 -10.39 7.25 24.61
C PHE A 177 -11.15 8.38 25.32
N SER A 178 -10.59 9.60 25.38
CA SER A 178 -11.26 10.77 25.99
C SER A 178 -12.63 11.10 25.38
N TRP A 179 -12.92 10.66 24.16
CA TRP A 179 -14.24 10.79 23.51
C TRP A 179 -15.25 9.70 23.90
N LEU A 180 -14.86 8.66 24.64
CA LEU A 180 -15.78 7.64 25.16
C LEU A 180 -16.52 8.09 26.44
N GLU A 181 -16.09 9.18 27.09
CA GLU A 181 -16.69 9.62 28.36
C GLU A 181 -17.72 10.76 28.23
N GLU A 182 -17.89 11.38 27.05
CA GLU A 182 -18.76 12.56 26.92
C GLU A 182 -20.25 12.30 26.65
N ASP A 183 -20.70 11.06 26.42
CA ASP A 183 -22.11 10.76 26.09
C ASP A 183 -22.83 9.79 27.04
N SER A 184 -22.44 9.76 28.31
CA SER A 184 -23.25 9.10 29.36
C SER A 184 -23.74 10.08 30.43
N ARG A 185 -24.63 11.01 30.06
CA ARG A 185 -25.58 11.65 30.99
C ARG A 185 -26.90 12.02 30.32
#